data_AF-G5EJK5-F1
#
_entry.id   AF-G5EJK5-F1
#
_cell.length_a   1.000
_cell.length_b   1.000
_cell.length_c   1.000
_cell.angle_alpha   90.00
_cell.angle_beta   90.00
_cell.angle_gamma   90.00
#
_symmetry.space_group_name_H-M   'P 1'
#
loop_
_entity.id
_entity.type
_entity.pdbx_description
1 polymer ?
#
loop_
_entity_poly.entity_id
_entity_poly.type
_entity_poly.pdbx_seq_one_letter_code
_entity_poly.pdbx_strand_id
1 'polypeptide(L)'
;NCNGSKFEANKLSPEMRTKLKKSWPDVESGNDTKFWAGEWNKHGKCSEQTLNQMQYFERSFAMWKSYNITEILKNASIVPHP
;
A
#
# COMPACT_ATOMS: atom_id res chain seq x y z
N ASN A 1 -14.20 -4.97 -10.68
CA ASN A 1 -13.55 -3.77 -11.25
C ASN A 1 -14.54 -2.63 -11.28
N CYS A 2 -14.38 -1.61 -10.43
CA CYS A 2 -15.25 -0.42 -10.44
C CYS A 2 -14.87 0.55 -11.57
N ASN A 3 -15.74 1.53 -11.87
CA ASN A 3 -15.35 2.66 -12.71
C ASN A 3 -14.60 3.70 -11.86
N GLY A 4 -13.64 4.40 -12.46
CA GLY A 4 -12.80 5.39 -11.79
C GLY A 4 -11.51 5.68 -12.54
N SER A 5 -10.76 6.67 -12.07
CA SER A 5 -9.50 7.11 -12.68
C SER A 5 -8.47 6.00 -12.66
N LYS A 6 -7.67 5.90 -13.73
CA LYS A 6 -6.51 5.01 -13.75
C LYS A 6 -5.41 5.53 -12.84
N PHE A 7 -4.54 4.62 -12.42
CA PHE A 7 -3.37 4.97 -11.62
C PHE A 7 -2.48 5.96 -12.38
N GLU A 8 -2.10 7.02 -11.69
CA GLU A 8 -1.20 8.06 -12.17
C GLU A 8 -0.03 8.21 -11.20
N ALA A 9 1.16 7.78 -11.60
CA ALA A 9 2.32 7.76 -10.71
C ALA A 9 2.65 9.17 -10.17
N ASN A 10 2.54 10.20 -10.99
CA ASN A 10 2.77 11.60 -10.64
C ASN A 10 1.80 12.14 -9.56
N LYS A 11 0.66 11.49 -9.31
CA LYS A 11 -0.23 11.82 -8.18
C LYS A 11 0.30 11.34 -6.82
N LEU A 12 1.35 10.53 -6.80
CA LEU A 12 2.06 10.17 -5.57
C LEU A 12 3.29 11.06 -5.38
N SER A 13 3.35 11.73 -4.24
CA SER A 13 4.52 12.51 -3.86
C SER A 13 5.77 11.63 -3.71
N PRO A 14 6.98 12.18 -3.90
CA PRO A 14 8.23 11.45 -3.66
C PRO A 14 8.30 10.85 -2.26
N GLU A 15 7.84 11.59 -1.25
CA GLU A 15 7.79 11.10 0.14
C GLU A 15 6.85 9.89 0.30
N MET A 16 5.67 9.94 -0.34
CA MET A 16 4.73 8.83 -0.30
C MET A 16 5.30 7.58 -0.97
N ARG A 17 5.99 7.73 -2.10
CA ARG A 17 6.68 6.62 -2.76
C ARG A 17 7.72 5.98 -1.86
N THR A 18 8.53 6.77 -1.15
CA THR A 18 9.50 6.25 -0.17
C THR A 18 8.82 5.49 0.97
N LYS A 19 7.71 6.01 1.50
CA LYS A 19 6.89 5.32 2.51
C LYS A 19 6.37 3.97 1.99
N LEU A 20 5.78 3.95 0.79
CA LEU A 20 5.23 2.74 0.18
C LEU A 20 6.31 1.70 -0.15
N LYS A 21 7.51 2.09 -0.60
CA LYS A 21 8.62 1.16 -0.81
C LYS A 21 8.96 0.35 0.44
N LYS A 22 8.79 0.93 1.62
CA LYS A 22 9.02 0.24 2.89
C LYS A 22 7.79 -0.53 3.36
N SER A 23 6.61 0.06 3.27
CA SER A 23 5.39 -0.50 3.86
C SER A 23 4.65 -1.47 2.96
N TRP A 24 4.83 -1.36 1.65
CA TRP A 24 4.06 -2.10 0.65
C TRP A 24 4.88 -2.35 -0.64
N PRO A 25 6.03 -3.04 -0.55
CA PRO A 25 6.85 -3.38 -1.71
C PRO A 25 6.22 -4.48 -2.57
N ASP A 26 6.62 -4.55 -3.84
CA ASP A 26 6.42 -5.74 -4.66
C ASP A 26 7.45 -6.81 -4.28
N VAL A 27 6.96 -7.91 -3.70
CA VAL A 27 7.79 -9.03 -3.25
C VAL A 27 7.95 -10.14 -4.28
N GLU A 28 7.24 -10.08 -5.41
CA GLU A 28 7.29 -11.10 -6.47
C GLU A 28 8.24 -10.68 -7.60
N SER A 29 8.04 -9.49 -8.17
CA SER A 29 8.79 -9.03 -9.35
C SER A 29 9.73 -7.87 -9.09
N GLY A 30 9.66 -7.26 -7.90
CA GLY A 30 10.45 -6.08 -7.52
C GLY A 30 10.04 -4.78 -8.22
N ASN A 31 8.89 -4.76 -8.92
CA ASN A 31 8.38 -3.56 -9.58
C ASN A 31 7.24 -2.94 -8.78
N ASP A 32 7.62 -2.19 -7.74
CA ASP A 32 6.69 -1.52 -6.84
C ASP A 32 5.63 -0.68 -7.56
N THR A 33 6.02 0.08 -8.58
CA THR A 33 5.08 0.97 -9.28
C THR A 33 4.05 0.19 -10.08
N LYS A 34 4.44 -0.92 -10.70
CA LYS A 34 3.50 -1.82 -11.39
C LYS A 34 2.53 -2.45 -10.39
N PHE A 35 3.04 -2.86 -9.23
CA PHE A 35 2.23 -3.43 -8.16
C PHE A 35 1.20 -2.41 -7.61
N TRP A 36 1.64 -1.20 -7.22
CA TRP A 36 0.72 -0.14 -6.75
C TRP A 36 -0.31 0.26 -7.81
N ALA A 37 0.09 0.29 -9.09
CA ALA A 37 -0.84 0.54 -10.18
C ALA A 37 -1.89 -0.56 -10.29
N GLY A 38 -1.51 -1.83 -10.12
CA GLY A 38 -2.43 -2.96 -10.06
C GLY A 38 -3.44 -2.82 -8.92
N GLU A 39 -2.96 -2.53 -7.72
CA GLU A 39 -3.78 -2.36 -6.52
C GLU A 39 -4.77 -1.20 -6.66
N TRP A 40 -4.32 -0.03 -7.13
CA TRP A 40 -5.24 1.08 -7.38
C TRP A 40 -6.27 0.75 -8.48
N ASN A 41 -5.80 0.22 -9.61
CA ASN A 41 -6.64 -0.04 -10.78
C ASN A 41 -7.64 -1.18 -10.57
N LYS A 42 -7.39 -2.09 -9.61
CA LYS A 42 -8.28 -3.21 -9.29
C LYS A 42 -9.16 -2.90 -8.07
N HIS A 43 -8.57 -2.30 -7.02
CA HIS A 43 -9.20 -2.09 -5.72
C HIS A 43 -9.40 -0.61 -5.37
N GLY A 44 -8.34 0.20 -5.43
CA GLY A 44 -8.37 1.58 -4.91
C GLY A 44 -9.46 2.47 -5.52
N LYS A 45 -9.64 2.41 -6.85
CA LYS A 45 -10.66 3.22 -7.54
C LYS A 45 -12.11 2.92 -7.10
N CYS A 46 -12.38 1.77 -6.48
CA CYS A 46 -13.69 1.49 -5.90
C CYS A 46 -14.03 2.39 -4.71
N SER A 47 -13.01 3.02 -4.10
CA SER A 47 -13.16 3.99 -3.01
C SER A 47 -13.01 5.46 -3.46
N GLU A 48 -12.84 5.71 -4.76
CA GLU A 48 -12.46 7.02 -5.30
C GLU A 48 -13.47 8.14 -4.98
N GLN A 49 -14.73 7.79 -4.75
CA GLN A 49 -15.76 8.74 -4.31
C GLN A 49 -15.46 9.38 -2.93
N THR A 50 -14.58 8.77 -2.14
CA THR A 50 -14.23 9.21 -0.78
C THR A 50 -12.73 9.42 -0.59
N LEU A 51 -11.90 8.62 -1.27
CA LEU A 51 -10.44 8.67 -1.17
C LEU A 51 -9.86 8.78 -2.56
N ASN A 52 -9.27 9.93 -2.90
CA ASN A 52 -8.47 10.03 -4.11
C ASN A 52 -7.23 9.11 -4.03
N GLN A 53 -6.50 8.95 -5.14
CA GLN A 53 -5.35 8.06 -5.20
C GLN A 53 -4.33 8.31 -4.08
N MET A 54 -3.96 9.57 -3.81
CA MET A 54 -3.01 9.90 -2.73
C MET A 54 -3.56 9.46 -1.37
N GLN A 55 -4.81 9.82 -1.05
CA GLN A 55 -5.45 9.50 0.23
C GLN A 55 -5.62 8.00 0.45
N TYR A 56 -5.88 7.22 -0.60
CA TYR A 56 -5.91 5.76 -0.54
C TYR A 56 -4.58 5.18 -0.06
N PHE A 57 -3.47 5.64 -0.63
CA PHE A 57 -2.14 5.17 -0.23
C PHE A 57 -1.70 5.72 1.13
N GLU A 58 -2.06 6.94 1.49
CA GLU A 58 -1.85 7.50 2.83
C GLU A 58 -2.58 6.68 3.90
N ARG A 59 -3.86 6.36 3.66
CA ARG A 59 -4.66 5.53 4.57
C ARG A 59 -4.06 4.14 4.74
N SER A 60 -3.62 3.53 3.63
CA SER A 60 -2.97 2.22 3.64
C SER A 60 -1.66 2.23 4.43
N PHE A 61 -0.83 3.26 4.23
CA PHE A 61 0.40 3.44 5.01
C PHE A 61 0.11 3.65 6.52
N ALA A 62 -0.90 4.46 6.85
CA ALA A 62 -1.31 4.67 8.23
C ALA A 62 -1.75 3.35 8.90
N MET A 63 -2.49 2.51 8.20
CA MET A 63 -2.88 1.18 8.68
C MET A 63 -1.66 0.28 8.92
N TRP A 64 -0.74 0.20 7.96
CA TRP A 64 0.50 -0.55 8.12
C TRP A 64 1.30 -0.08 9.35
N LYS A 65 1.41 1.24 9.54
CA LYS A 65 2.16 1.82 10.67
C LYS A 65 1.49 1.55 12.03
N SER A 66 0.16 1.50 12.09
CA SER A 66 -0.57 1.28 13.35
C SER A 66 -0.49 -0.16 13.87
N TYR A 67 -0.21 -1.14 12.99
CA TYR A 67 -0.20 -2.55 13.35
C TYR A 67 1.14 -3.19 13.00
N ASN A 68 2.12 -3.05 13.91
CA ASN A 68 3.39 -3.77 13.79
C ASN A 68 3.19 -5.24 14.16
N ILE A 69 2.68 -6.04 13.22
CA ILE A 69 2.36 -7.46 13.40
C ILE A 69 3.58 -8.24 13.88
N THR A 70 4.78 -7.91 13.41
CA THR A 70 6.03 -8.54 13.85
C THR A 70 6.23 -8.40 15.36
N GLU A 71 6.09 -7.21 15.91
CA GLU A 71 6.23 -6.98 17.36
C GLU A 71 5.06 -7.58 18.14
N ILE A 72 3.84 -7.51 17.62
CA ILE A 72 2.66 -8.12 18.25
C ILE A 72 2.87 -9.63 18.43
N LEU A 73 3.29 -10.32 17.37
CA LEU A 73 3.52 -11.77 17.39
C LEU A 73 4.73 -12.14 18.26
N LYS A 74 5.82 -11.37 18.15
CA LYS A 74 7.02 -11.56 18.97
C LYS A 74 6.74 -11.45 20.47
N ASN A 75 5.91 -10.50 20.89
CA ASN A 75 5.49 -10.36 22.29
C ASN A 75 4.67 -11.57 22.79
N ALA A 76 4.01 -12.28 21.88
CA ALA A 76 3.34 -13.55 22.16
C ALA A 76 4.26 -14.77 22.01
N SER A 77 5.58 -14.57 21.85
CA SER A 77 6.56 -15.63 21.57
C SER A 77 6.30 -16.41 20.27
N ILE A 78 5.55 -15.82 19.34
CA ILE A 78 5.33 -16.34 17.99
C ILE A 78 6.36 -15.67 17.07
N VAL A 79 7.34 -16.44 16.62
CA VAL A 79 8.42 -15.95 15.75
C VAL A 79 8.42 -16.71 14.43
N PRO A 80 8.77 -16.05 13.30
CA PRO A 80 8.98 -16.76 12.04
C PRO A 80 10.02 -17.87 12.21
N HIS A 81 9.72 -19.05 11.67
CA HIS A 81 10.66 -20.16 11.57
C HIS A 81 11.01 -20.40 10.09
N PRO A 82 12.28 -20.68 9.75
CA PRO A 82 12.70 -20.96 8.38
C PRO A 82 12.03 -22.19 7.77
#